data_AF-A0A1W6BHM6-F1
#
_entry.id   AF-A0A1W6BHM6-F1
#
_cell.length_a   1.000
_cell.length_b   1.000
_cell.length_c   1.000
_cell.angle_alpha   90.00
_cell.angle_beta   90.00
_cell.angle_gamma   90.00
#
_symmetry.space_group_name_H-M   'P 1'
#
loop_
_entity.id
_entity.type
_entity.pdbx_description
1 polymer ?
#
loop_
_entity_poly.entity_id
_entity_poly.type
_entity_poly.pdbx_seq_one_letter_code
_entity_poly.pdbx_strand_id
1 'polypeptide(L)'
;MSEDKNIKIARLIGLEKKTREAKTQDELNFVVANETRQIIDYINSFLLLKAPTDKFQVKATSDLATVDRTAPLITFIENIINESGHNFKEIQNLDVDKVSKKIKVKKPKNLPDNILCIPILSPQKGLQGYLILSRNEKFIENEIELSRHLSVTYGHAFNSFLTDFSIKNFLKKHLFGSRAWIVIIIIIFVSIIPIKITSTAPVEVVPKNPILITSPFDGVVKNIVANNNDQINSGDLLVMLEDTDLSNNYNLSKQSLQVAEKELLRSRQSSFTDNKEKARLAELVAQVDLKKAEVESTGEKLKNTKLYASQKGIAIVDQKNDWQGRPVSVGEKIMTIANPNNVEFLVWLPVKDSLIIKENSNVKVFLDINPIKPLKGKLLRASYEPSLSPEEVLSYKIGVSYEGEVPPRIGLRGTAKIYGSRVTLFYYLFRKPITFVRQLIGI
;
A
#
# COMPACT_ATOMS: atom_id res chain seq x y z
N MET A 1 35.52 48.43 -46.47
CA MET A 1 35.67 48.85 -45.05
C MET A 1 34.46 49.59 -44.48
N SER A 2 33.77 50.48 -45.23
CA SER A 2 32.50 51.08 -44.76
C SER A 2 31.31 50.12 -44.90
N GLU A 3 31.28 49.31 -45.96
CA GLU A 3 30.18 48.38 -46.25
C GLU A 3 30.06 47.25 -45.21
N ASP A 4 31.18 46.64 -44.79
CA ASP A 4 31.19 45.60 -43.75
C ASP A 4 30.70 46.11 -42.37
N LYS A 5 30.99 47.37 -42.05
CA LYS A 5 30.51 48.01 -40.81
C LYS A 5 29.00 48.23 -40.86
N ASN A 6 28.48 48.71 -42.00
CA ASN A 6 27.04 48.90 -42.21
C ASN A 6 26.28 47.57 -42.13
N ILE A 7 26.83 46.49 -42.69
CA ILE A 7 26.24 45.15 -42.61
C ILE A 7 26.21 44.64 -41.17
N LYS A 8 27.28 44.82 -40.38
CA LYS A 8 27.30 44.42 -38.96
C LYS A 8 26.30 45.20 -38.12
N ILE A 9 26.13 46.50 -38.36
CA ILE A 9 25.13 47.33 -37.68
C ILE A 9 23.71 46.90 -38.05
N ALA A 10 23.45 46.62 -39.34
CA ALA A 10 22.15 46.11 -39.78
C ALA A 10 21.81 44.76 -39.12
N ARG A 11 22.79 43.85 -38.99
CA ARG A 11 22.62 42.59 -38.25
C ARG A 11 22.35 42.81 -36.77
N LEU A 12 23.02 43.78 -36.13
CA LEU A 12 22.79 44.09 -34.72
C LEU A 12 21.35 44.55 -34.49
N ILE A 13 20.88 45.51 -35.29
CA ILE A 13 19.49 46.01 -35.21
C ILE A 13 18.48 44.89 -35.49
N GLY A 14 18.77 44.02 -36.48
CA GLY A 14 17.94 42.85 -36.79
C GLY A 14 17.83 41.88 -35.62
N LEU A 15 18.94 41.61 -34.93
CA LEU A 15 18.97 40.73 -33.75
C LEU A 15 18.22 41.35 -32.56
N GLU A 16 18.38 42.65 -32.32
CA GLU A 16 17.61 43.36 -31.31
C GLU A 16 16.10 43.28 -31.58
N LYS A 17 15.69 43.48 -32.84
CA LYS A 17 14.28 43.37 -33.23
C LYS A 17 13.74 41.97 -32.92
N LYS A 18 14.46 40.91 -33.36
CA LYS A 18 14.06 39.52 -33.10
C LYS A 18 13.96 39.18 -31.62
N THR A 19 14.90 39.65 -30.79
CA THR A 19 14.84 39.41 -29.34
C THR A 19 13.65 40.09 -28.68
N ARG A 20 13.22 41.26 -29.15
CA ARG A 20 12.02 41.95 -28.65
C ARG A 20 10.72 41.34 -29.19
N GLU A 21 10.75 40.76 -30.39
CA GLU A 21 9.58 40.13 -31.04
C GLU A 21 9.34 38.67 -30.63
N ALA A 22 10.30 38.04 -29.94
CA ALA A 22 10.17 36.67 -29.42
C ALA A 22 8.92 36.54 -28.55
N LYS A 23 8.08 35.53 -28.84
CA LYS A 23 6.77 35.32 -28.21
C LYS A 23 6.82 34.36 -27.04
N THR A 24 7.84 33.50 -26.99
CA THR A 24 8.04 32.52 -25.93
C THR A 24 9.44 32.61 -25.34
N GLN A 25 9.61 32.13 -24.11
CA GLN A 25 10.93 32.06 -23.48
C GLN A 25 11.89 31.17 -24.28
N ASP A 26 11.42 30.05 -24.82
CA ASP A 26 12.26 29.12 -25.58
C ASP A 26 12.71 29.71 -26.91
N GLU A 27 11.85 30.47 -27.59
CA GLU A 27 12.21 31.24 -28.77
C GLU A 27 13.30 32.28 -28.45
N LEU A 28 13.13 33.05 -27.36
CA LEU A 28 14.15 34.00 -26.93
C LEU A 28 15.46 33.31 -26.54
N ASN A 29 15.39 32.18 -25.84
CA ASN A 29 16.55 31.37 -25.48
C ASN A 29 17.32 30.93 -26.74
N PHE A 30 16.59 30.46 -27.76
CA PHE A 30 17.16 30.04 -29.04
C PHE A 30 17.84 31.20 -29.76
N VAL A 31 17.17 32.35 -29.88
CA VAL A 31 17.72 33.54 -30.55
C VAL A 31 19.00 33.99 -29.85
N VAL A 32 19.00 34.09 -28.53
CA VAL A 32 20.17 34.51 -27.75
C VAL A 32 21.33 33.51 -27.88
N ALA A 33 21.05 32.20 -27.81
CA ALA A 33 22.09 31.17 -27.86
C ALA A 33 22.64 30.90 -29.27
N ASN A 34 21.88 31.16 -30.34
CA ASN A 34 22.25 30.79 -31.71
C ASN A 34 22.49 32.00 -32.63
N GLU A 35 21.66 33.05 -32.54
CA GLU A 35 21.74 34.18 -33.46
C GLU A 35 22.77 35.24 -33.05
N THR A 36 23.27 35.21 -31.80
CA THR A 36 24.42 36.04 -31.38
C THR A 36 25.65 35.84 -32.28
N ARG A 37 25.76 34.68 -32.95
CA ARG A 37 26.83 34.34 -33.90
C ARG A 37 26.90 35.31 -35.09
N GLN A 38 25.79 35.97 -35.41
CA GLN A 38 25.73 36.99 -36.49
C GLN A 38 26.56 38.25 -36.15
N ILE A 39 26.82 38.48 -34.86
CA ILE A 39 27.53 39.66 -34.33
C ILE A 39 28.92 39.28 -33.83
N ILE A 40 29.02 38.18 -33.06
CA ILE A 40 30.24 37.72 -32.40
C ILE A 40 30.43 36.24 -32.72
N ASP A 41 31.56 35.90 -33.33
CA ASP A 41 31.83 34.50 -33.65
C ASP A 41 32.24 33.70 -32.40
N TYR A 42 31.74 32.47 -32.31
CA TYR A 42 31.99 31.54 -31.21
C TYR A 42 31.88 30.09 -31.68
N ILE A 43 32.48 29.15 -30.96
CA ILE A 43 32.32 27.72 -31.21
C ILE A 43 31.07 27.22 -30.48
N ASN A 44 31.01 27.41 -29.16
CA ASN A 44 29.83 27.07 -28.36
C ASN A 44 29.27 28.29 -27.62
N SER A 45 27.94 28.34 -27.51
CA SER A 45 27.21 29.27 -26.66
C SER A 45 26.39 28.53 -25.60
N PHE A 46 26.37 29.06 -24.38
CA PHE A 46 25.55 28.55 -23.28
C PHE A 46 24.79 29.70 -22.65
N LEU A 47 23.46 29.63 -22.68
CA LEU A 47 22.60 30.57 -21.99
C LEU A 47 22.20 29.99 -20.64
N LEU A 48 22.63 30.63 -19.56
CA LEU A 48 22.25 30.29 -18.20
C LEU A 48 21.25 31.30 -17.66
N LEU A 49 20.14 30.83 -17.12
CA LEU A 49 19.15 31.68 -16.47
C LEU A 49 18.99 31.29 -14.99
N LYS A 50 18.61 32.26 -14.16
CA LYS A 50 18.42 32.03 -12.74
C LYS A 50 17.20 31.13 -12.48
N ALA A 51 17.40 30.05 -11.72
CA ALA A 51 16.35 29.16 -11.29
C ALA A 51 15.72 29.60 -9.94
N PRO A 52 14.53 29.09 -9.57
CA PRO A 52 13.90 29.40 -8.27
C PRO A 52 14.72 29.03 -7.03
N THR A 53 15.74 28.19 -7.20
CA THR A 53 16.74 27.81 -6.17
C THR A 53 17.88 28.82 -6.02
N ASP A 54 17.81 29.95 -6.73
CA ASP A 54 18.85 30.99 -6.84
C ASP A 54 20.16 30.56 -7.55
N LYS A 55 20.22 29.33 -8.08
CA LYS A 55 21.33 28.87 -8.94
C LYS A 55 21.08 29.18 -10.40
N PHE A 56 22.13 29.45 -11.16
CA PHE A 56 22.07 29.60 -12.62
C PHE A 56 22.12 28.23 -13.29
N GLN A 57 21.21 27.99 -14.24
CA GLN A 57 21.09 26.73 -14.97
C GLN A 57 21.10 26.99 -16.47
N VAL A 58 21.76 26.12 -17.23
CA VAL A 58 21.78 26.23 -18.69
C VAL A 58 20.37 25.92 -19.22
N LYS A 59 19.81 26.86 -20.00
CA LYS A 59 18.48 26.77 -20.62
C LYS A 59 18.54 26.58 -22.13
N ALA A 60 19.60 27.06 -22.77
CA ALA A 60 19.86 26.77 -24.17
C ALA A 60 21.36 26.68 -24.43
N THR A 61 21.71 25.92 -25.46
CA THR A 61 23.05 25.86 -26.02
C THR A 61 22.99 26.09 -27.51
N SER A 62 24.09 26.53 -28.11
CA SER A 62 24.16 26.61 -29.57
C SER A 62 23.97 25.24 -30.20
N ASP A 63 23.31 25.21 -31.36
CA ASP A 63 23.23 24.07 -32.28
C ASP A 63 22.51 22.81 -31.73
N LEU A 64 21.84 22.92 -30.57
CA LEU A 64 21.03 21.84 -29.97
C LEU A 64 19.62 22.32 -29.64
N ALA A 65 18.62 21.48 -29.95
CA ALA A 65 17.21 21.78 -29.67
C ALA A 65 16.84 21.66 -28.19
N THR A 66 17.54 20.80 -27.44
CA THR A 66 17.29 20.55 -26.01
C THR A 66 18.59 20.37 -25.25
N VAL A 67 18.64 20.87 -24.02
CA VAL A 67 19.83 20.78 -23.15
C VAL A 67 19.81 19.45 -22.38
N ASP A 68 20.80 18.60 -22.61
CA ASP A 68 21.08 17.44 -21.76
C ASP A 68 21.84 17.88 -20.50
N ARG A 69 21.15 17.91 -19.36
CA ARG A 69 21.72 18.34 -18.08
C ARG A 69 22.71 17.35 -17.47
N THR A 70 22.79 16.13 -17.99
CA THR A 70 23.75 15.11 -17.54
C THR A 70 25.10 15.22 -18.27
N ALA A 71 25.17 16.01 -19.33
CA ALA A 71 26.39 16.20 -20.10
C ALA A 71 27.49 16.89 -19.25
N PRO A 72 28.72 16.33 -19.18
CA PRO A 72 29.80 16.88 -18.37
C PRO A 72 30.14 18.35 -18.68
N LEU A 73 29.93 18.77 -19.93
CA LEU A 73 30.15 20.15 -20.36
C LEU A 73 29.16 21.12 -19.74
N ILE A 74 27.88 20.75 -19.67
CA ILE A 74 26.81 21.56 -19.06
C ILE A 74 27.06 21.72 -17.57
N THR A 75 27.35 20.61 -16.87
CA THR A 75 27.69 20.65 -15.44
C THR A 75 28.92 21.51 -15.17
N PHE A 76 29.95 21.41 -16.00
CA PHE A 76 31.16 22.24 -15.87
C PHE A 76 30.85 23.73 -16.00
N ILE A 77 30.04 24.11 -16.99
CA ILE A 77 29.62 25.50 -17.22
C ILE A 77 28.75 26.02 -16.06
N GLU A 78 27.78 25.23 -15.57
CA GLU A 78 26.97 25.60 -14.40
C GLU A 78 27.85 25.79 -13.15
N ASN A 79 28.89 24.97 -12.95
CA ASN A 79 29.81 25.09 -11.81
C ASN A 79 30.70 26.34 -11.92
N ILE A 80 31.18 26.69 -13.12
CA ILE A 80 31.94 27.94 -13.34
C ILE A 80 31.13 29.14 -12.82
N ILE A 81 29.86 29.23 -13.15
CA ILE A 81 29.05 30.38 -12.74
C ILE A 81 28.64 30.30 -11.27
N ASN A 82 28.21 29.13 -10.79
CA ASN A 82 27.66 29.01 -9.44
C ASN A 82 28.72 28.91 -8.32
N GLU A 83 29.94 28.43 -8.62
CA GLU A 83 30.95 28.10 -7.60
C GLU A 83 32.22 28.97 -7.67
N SER A 84 32.46 29.70 -8.76
CA SER A 84 33.70 30.47 -8.92
C SER A 84 33.83 31.69 -7.99
N GLY A 85 32.75 32.06 -7.29
CA GLY A 85 32.70 33.18 -6.34
C GLY A 85 32.83 34.57 -6.98
N HIS A 86 32.89 34.63 -8.32
CA HIS A 86 32.92 35.89 -9.05
C HIS A 86 31.49 36.41 -9.22
N ASN A 87 31.20 37.58 -8.68
CA ASN A 87 30.00 38.32 -9.03
C ASN A 87 30.26 38.99 -10.39
N PHE A 88 30.12 38.23 -11.48
CA PHE A 88 30.33 38.69 -12.85
C PHE A 88 29.24 39.72 -13.21
N LYS A 89 29.33 40.94 -12.66
CA LYS A 89 28.47 42.06 -13.04
C LYS A 89 28.97 42.74 -14.32
N GLU A 90 30.20 42.46 -14.70
CA GLU A 90 30.87 42.95 -15.88
C GLU A 90 31.21 41.79 -16.81
N ILE A 91 31.36 42.08 -18.09
CA ILE A 91 31.80 41.11 -19.10
C ILE A 91 33.25 40.76 -18.83
N GLN A 92 33.57 39.48 -18.74
CA GLN A 92 34.93 39.02 -18.44
C GLN A 92 35.37 37.93 -19.42
N ASN A 93 36.60 38.07 -19.90
CA ASN A 93 37.27 37.01 -20.64
C ASN A 93 37.99 36.10 -19.63
N LEU A 94 37.59 34.84 -19.60
CA LEU A 94 38.03 33.81 -18.68
C LEU A 94 38.85 32.78 -19.42
N ASP A 95 40.03 32.51 -18.87
CA ASP A 95 40.87 31.38 -19.24
C ASP A 95 40.36 30.12 -18.51
N VAL A 96 39.90 29.13 -19.29
CA VAL A 96 39.27 27.92 -18.78
C VAL A 96 40.21 27.12 -17.87
N ASP A 97 41.52 27.14 -18.12
CA ASP A 97 42.48 26.39 -17.33
C ASP A 97 42.71 27.04 -15.95
N LYS A 98 42.62 28.37 -15.88
CA LYS A 98 42.70 29.10 -14.60
C LYS A 98 41.45 28.88 -13.75
N VAL A 99 40.27 28.97 -14.38
CA VAL A 99 38.99 28.77 -13.67
C VAL A 99 38.84 27.33 -13.20
N SER A 100 39.16 26.35 -14.06
CA SER A 100 39.07 24.92 -13.72
C SER A 100 39.92 24.54 -12.50
N LYS A 101 41.15 25.08 -12.40
CA LYS A 101 42.02 24.93 -11.22
C LYS A 101 41.40 25.53 -9.96
N LYS A 102 40.75 26.70 -10.07
CA LYS A 102 40.12 27.39 -8.93
C LYS A 102 38.92 26.61 -8.37
N ILE A 103 38.06 26.08 -9.25
CA ILE A 103 36.88 25.30 -8.84
C ILE A 103 37.19 23.81 -8.61
N LYS A 104 38.43 23.37 -8.85
CA LYS A 104 38.89 21.97 -8.73
C LYS A 104 38.06 20.97 -9.57
N VAL A 105 37.59 21.40 -10.75
CA VAL A 105 36.85 20.56 -11.69
C VAL A 105 37.67 20.35 -12.96
N LYS A 106 37.73 19.12 -13.47
CA LYS A 106 38.47 18.80 -14.70
C LYS A 106 37.80 19.43 -15.92
N LYS A 107 38.59 20.15 -16.73
CA LYS A 107 38.15 20.74 -18.00
C LYS A 107 37.65 19.66 -18.98
N PRO A 108 36.45 19.81 -19.57
CA PRO A 108 35.96 18.96 -20.66
C PRO A 108 36.83 19.09 -21.93
N LYS A 109 37.06 17.98 -22.64
CA LYS A 109 37.90 17.96 -23.86
C LYS A 109 37.37 18.84 -25.01
N ASN A 110 36.06 19.06 -25.08
CA ASN A 110 35.39 19.71 -26.20
C ASN A 110 35.12 21.21 -25.95
N LEU A 111 35.75 21.81 -24.92
CA LEU A 111 35.58 23.21 -24.57
C LEU A 111 36.83 24.01 -24.93
N PRO A 112 36.71 25.06 -25.78
CA PRO A 112 37.80 25.96 -26.10
C PRO A 112 38.41 26.66 -24.89
N ASP A 113 39.62 27.20 -25.06
CA ASP A 113 40.43 27.75 -23.95
C ASP A 113 39.96 29.12 -23.44
N ASN A 114 39.27 29.89 -24.29
CA ASN A 114 38.79 31.22 -23.95
C ASN A 114 37.26 31.25 -23.86
N ILE A 115 36.76 31.79 -22.75
CA ILE A 115 35.34 31.99 -22.49
C ILE A 115 35.06 33.48 -22.28
N LEU A 116 34.11 34.04 -23.02
CA LEU A 116 33.50 35.32 -22.70
C LEU A 116 32.25 35.08 -21.86
N CYS A 117 32.29 35.53 -20.60
CA CYS A 117 31.13 35.53 -19.73
C CYS A 117 30.42 36.87 -19.83
N ILE A 118 29.21 36.87 -20.38
CA ILE A 118 28.39 38.06 -20.59
C ILE A 118 27.21 38.01 -19.61
N PRO A 119 27.15 38.88 -18.58
CA PRO A 119 25.97 38.95 -17.73
C PRO A 119 24.76 39.41 -18.53
N ILE A 120 23.57 38.86 -18.26
CA ILE A 120 22.31 39.33 -18.82
C ILE A 120 21.66 40.23 -17.78
N LEU A 121 21.72 41.54 -18.05
CA LEU A 121 21.34 42.57 -17.09
C LEU A 121 20.03 43.24 -17.52
N SER A 122 19.03 43.16 -16.66
CA SER A 122 17.81 43.94 -16.77
C SER A 122 17.91 45.21 -15.92
N PRO A 123 17.56 46.39 -16.47
CA PRO A 123 17.43 47.60 -15.68
C PRO A 123 16.39 47.50 -14.54
N GLN A 124 15.37 46.65 -14.70
CA GLN A 124 14.28 46.49 -13.73
C GLN A 124 14.55 45.36 -12.71
N LYS A 125 15.10 44.23 -13.19
CA LYS A 125 15.22 42.99 -12.41
C LYS A 125 16.68 42.64 -12.04
N GLY A 126 17.65 43.44 -12.47
CA GLY A 126 19.07 43.20 -12.23
C GLY A 126 19.60 42.01 -13.05
N LEU A 127 20.52 41.26 -12.47
CA LEU A 127 21.14 40.09 -13.11
C LEU A 127 20.15 38.93 -13.24
N GLN A 128 19.81 38.57 -14.47
CA GLN A 128 18.85 37.51 -14.79
C GLN A 128 19.51 36.20 -15.24
N GLY A 129 20.74 36.28 -15.74
CA GLY A 129 21.43 35.16 -16.34
C GLY A 129 22.81 35.51 -16.84
N TYR A 130 23.40 34.56 -17.57
CA TYR A 130 24.69 34.68 -18.23
C TYR A 130 24.60 34.09 -19.62
N LEU A 131 25.16 34.78 -20.61
CA LEU A 131 25.48 34.21 -21.91
C LEU A 131 26.98 33.93 -21.93
N ILE A 132 27.34 32.67 -22.13
CA ILE A 132 28.74 32.23 -22.18
C ILE A 132 29.07 31.87 -23.62
N LEU A 133 30.04 32.56 -24.19
CA LEU A 133 30.57 32.27 -25.51
C LEU A 133 31.97 31.67 -25.37
N SER A 134 32.28 30.63 -26.14
CA SER A 134 33.60 29.98 -26.10
C SER A 134 34.23 29.90 -27.49
N ARG A 135 35.52 30.18 -27.60
CA ARG A 135 36.30 29.99 -28.84
C ARG A 135 37.80 29.86 -28.54
N ASN A 136 38.59 29.45 -29.53
CA ASN A 136 40.03 29.22 -29.35
C ASN A 136 40.81 30.52 -29.20
N GLU A 137 40.40 31.59 -29.88
CA GLU A 137 41.04 32.90 -29.82
C GLU A 137 40.41 33.83 -28.77
N LYS A 138 41.19 34.79 -28.25
CA LYS A 138 40.65 35.78 -27.32
C LYS A 138 39.63 36.70 -28.00
N PHE A 139 38.62 37.11 -27.25
CA PHE A 139 37.66 38.13 -27.68
C PHE A 139 38.32 39.51 -27.71
N ILE A 140 38.11 40.25 -28.80
CA ILE A 140 38.69 41.59 -28.99
C ILE A 140 37.78 42.66 -28.37
N GLU A 141 38.33 43.84 -28.05
CA GLU A 141 37.60 44.90 -27.33
C GLU A 141 36.29 45.32 -28.02
N ASN A 142 36.29 45.41 -29.35
CA ASN A 142 35.09 45.75 -30.12
C ASN A 142 33.95 44.73 -29.93
N GLU A 143 34.26 43.44 -29.77
CA GLU A 143 33.25 42.39 -29.51
C GLU A 143 32.74 42.44 -28.07
N ILE A 144 33.60 42.85 -27.13
CA ILE A 144 33.22 43.07 -25.73
C ILE A 144 32.25 44.25 -25.64
N GLU A 145 32.49 45.33 -26.36
CA GLU A 145 31.57 46.48 -26.46
C GLU A 145 30.21 46.07 -27.05
N LEU A 146 30.20 45.32 -28.16
CA LEU A 146 28.95 44.81 -28.76
C LEU A 146 28.21 43.87 -27.81
N SER A 147 28.93 43.01 -27.08
CA SER A 147 28.38 42.15 -26.04
C SER A 147 27.73 42.95 -24.91
N ARG A 148 28.31 44.10 -24.55
CA ARG A 148 27.77 44.98 -23.50
C ARG A 148 26.43 45.57 -23.90
N HIS A 149 26.29 45.94 -25.16
CA HIS A 149 25.02 46.41 -25.72
C HIS A 149 23.96 45.29 -25.79
N LEU A 150 24.34 44.12 -26.27
CA LEU A 150 23.45 42.95 -26.35
C LEU A 150 23.02 42.45 -24.96
N SER A 151 23.92 42.47 -23.97
CA SER A 151 23.66 42.11 -22.57
C SER A 151 22.42 42.79 -22.00
N VAL A 152 22.32 44.11 -22.18
CA VAL A 152 21.20 44.91 -21.68
C VAL A 152 19.94 44.68 -22.52
N THR A 153 20.09 44.54 -23.84
CA THR A 153 18.97 44.25 -24.74
C THR A 153 18.31 42.91 -24.39
N TYR A 154 19.12 41.87 -24.19
CA TYR A 154 18.64 40.54 -23.82
C TYR A 154 17.97 40.57 -22.45
N GLY A 155 18.58 41.26 -21.46
CA GLY A 155 17.96 41.41 -20.14
C GLY A 155 16.62 42.16 -20.19
N HIS A 156 16.50 43.16 -21.07
CA HIS A 156 15.21 43.80 -21.30
C HIS A 156 14.17 42.83 -21.87
N ALA A 157 14.52 42.01 -22.87
CA ALA A 157 13.61 41.02 -23.45
C ALA A 157 13.19 39.94 -22.44
N PHE A 158 14.13 39.46 -21.61
CA PHE A 158 13.84 38.44 -20.59
C PHE A 158 12.91 38.94 -19.46
N ASN A 159 12.71 40.26 -19.30
CA ASN A 159 11.78 40.78 -18.30
C ASN A 159 10.35 40.26 -18.48
N SER A 160 9.93 40.03 -19.72
CA SER A 160 8.58 39.54 -20.04
C SER A 160 8.39 38.06 -19.70
N PHE A 161 9.48 37.30 -19.58
CA PHE A 161 9.45 35.84 -19.44
C PHE A 161 9.92 35.33 -18.07
N LEU A 162 10.85 36.03 -17.42
CA LEU A 162 11.42 35.58 -16.15
C LEU A 162 10.70 36.17 -14.95
N THR A 163 10.47 35.34 -13.93
CA THR A 163 9.93 35.76 -12.63
C THR A 163 11.06 35.89 -11.61
N ASP A 164 11.00 36.91 -10.74
CA ASP A 164 11.99 37.11 -9.66
C ASP A 164 11.73 36.21 -8.44
N PHE A 165 11.02 35.10 -8.64
CA PHE A 165 10.62 34.22 -7.54
C PHE A 165 11.80 33.38 -7.04
N SER A 166 12.18 33.60 -5.78
CA SER A 166 13.14 32.77 -5.06
C SER A 166 12.44 32.04 -3.92
N ILE A 167 12.55 30.71 -3.91
CA ILE A 167 11.98 29.85 -2.85
C ILE A 167 12.62 30.20 -1.50
N LYS A 168 13.92 30.46 -1.48
CA LYS A 168 14.66 30.84 -0.28
C LYS A 168 14.16 32.16 0.30
N ASN A 169 13.95 33.17 -0.54
CA ASN A 169 13.43 34.47 -0.11
C ASN A 169 11.96 34.39 0.29
N PHE A 170 11.16 33.59 -0.40
CA PHE A 170 9.76 33.32 -0.04
C PHE A 170 9.66 32.68 1.35
N LEU A 171 10.40 31.59 1.59
CA LEU A 171 10.47 30.93 2.89
C LEU A 171 11.02 31.87 3.96
N LYS A 172 12.11 32.61 3.71
CA LYS A 172 12.67 33.56 4.69
C LYS A 172 11.68 34.68 5.06
N LYS A 173 11.00 35.25 4.07
CA LYS A 173 10.02 36.32 4.26
C LYS A 173 8.79 35.85 5.05
N HIS A 174 8.36 34.61 4.83
CA HIS A 174 7.12 34.10 5.41
C HIS A 174 7.31 33.28 6.70
N LEU A 175 8.43 32.57 6.84
CA LEU A 175 8.72 31.70 8.01
C LEU A 175 9.68 32.33 9.03
N PHE A 176 10.42 33.40 8.69
CA PHE A 176 11.42 34.01 9.59
C PHE A 176 11.25 35.53 9.80
N GLY A 177 10.18 36.14 9.27
CA GLY A 177 9.82 37.55 9.53
C GLY A 177 8.77 37.71 10.64
N SER A 178 8.36 38.93 10.98
CA SER A 178 7.32 39.20 12.00
C SER A 178 5.96 38.53 11.72
N ARG A 179 5.70 38.13 10.46
CA ARG A 179 4.51 37.39 10.04
C ARG A 179 4.63 35.87 10.18
N ALA A 180 5.82 35.36 10.53
CA ALA A 180 6.05 33.93 10.75
C ALA A 180 5.14 33.37 11.85
N TRP A 181 4.89 34.16 12.90
CA TRP A 181 3.95 33.79 13.95
C TRP A 181 2.54 33.53 13.43
N ILE A 182 2.06 34.28 12.42
CA ILE A 182 0.74 34.06 11.81
C ILE A 182 0.72 32.71 11.08
N VAL A 183 1.78 32.38 10.34
CA VAL A 183 1.89 31.10 9.63
C VAL A 183 1.97 29.93 10.61
N ILE A 184 2.75 30.07 11.68
CA ILE A 184 2.85 29.07 12.75
C ILE A 184 1.49 28.87 13.42
N ILE A 185 0.77 29.96 13.74
CA ILE A 185 -0.57 29.91 14.32
C ILE A 185 -1.53 29.18 13.38
N ILE A 186 -1.53 29.48 12.08
CA ILE A 186 -2.37 28.80 11.09
C ILE A 186 -2.05 27.29 11.05
N ILE A 187 -0.77 26.92 11.02
CA ILE A 187 -0.34 25.51 11.03
C ILE A 187 -0.83 24.81 12.29
N ILE A 188 -0.73 25.46 13.46
CA ILE A 188 -1.22 24.93 14.73
C ILE A 188 -2.75 24.73 14.67
N PHE A 189 -3.50 25.73 14.21
CA PHE A 189 -4.96 25.62 14.07
C PHE A 189 -5.36 24.49 13.13
N VAL A 190 -4.72 24.38 11.96
CA VAL A 190 -4.97 23.30 10.99
C VAL A 190 -4.61 21.93 11.58
N SER A 191 -3.52 21.86 12.35
CA SER A 191 -3.04 20.64 12.99
C SER A 191 -3.99 20.07 14.05
N ILE A 192 -4.82 20.92 14.68
CA ILE A 192 -5.78 20.53 15.71
C ILE A 192 -7.12 20.05 15.09
N ILE A 193 -7.35 20.26 13.79
CA ILE A 193 -8.59 19.85 13.13
C ILE A 193 -8.84 18.34 13.34
N PRO A 194 -10.00 17.93 13.89
CA PRO A 194 -10.30 16.54 14.18
C PRO A 194 -10.68 15.78 12.90
N ILE A 195 -9.91 14.75 12.56
CA ILE A 195 -10.15 13.85 11.43
C ILE A 195 -10.43 12.42 11.91
N LYS A 196 -11.29 11.69 11.19
CA LYS A 196 -11.51 10.26 11.48
C LYS A 196 -10.38 9.44 10.90
N ILE A 197 -9.70 8.68 11.76
CA ILE A 197 -8.70 7.72 11.30
C ILE A 197 -9.39 6.52 10.64
N THR A 198 -8.76 5.95 9.61
CA THR A 198 -9.30 4.77 8.92
C THR A 198 -8.20 3.76 8.64
N SER A 199 -8.54 2.47 8.70
CA SER A 199 -7.69 1.38 8.23
C SER A 199 -8.40 0.57 7.16
N THR A 200 -7.62 -0.06 6.30
CA THR A 200 -8.08 -1.03 5.31
C THR A 200 -7.51 -2.40 5.62
N ALA A 201 -8.32 -3.44 5.48
CA ALA A 201 -7.95 -4.81 5.80
C ALA A 201 -8.69 -5.82 4.91
N PRO A 202 -8.09 -6.98 4.58
CA PRO A 202 -8.78 -8.05 3.89
C PRO A 202 -10.00 -8.52 4.66
N VAL A 203 -11.07 -8.88 3.95
CA VAL A 203 -12.33 -9.32 4.53
C VAL A 203 -12.93 -10.49 3.76
N GLU A 204 -13.63 -11.36 4.48
CA GLU A 204 -14.36 -12.50 3.96
C GLU A 204 -15.80 -12.52 4.50
N VAL A 205 -16.76 -12.91 3.66
CA VAL A 205 -18.14 -13.13 4.07
C VAL A 205 -18.25 -14.50 4.74
N VAL A 206 -18.60 -14.53 6.02
CA VAL A 206 -18.72 -15.74 6.84
C VAL A 206 -20.13 -15.86 7.42
N PRO A 207 -20.60 -17.07 7.74
CA PRO A 207 -21.89 -17.24 8.39
C PRO A 207 -21.89 -16.70 9.83
N LYS A 208 -23.01 -16.07 10.23
CA LYS A 208 -23.27 -15.64 11.61
C LYS A 208 -23.86 -16.82 12.39
N ASN A 209 -23.01 -17.50 13.16
CA ASN A 209 -23.32 -18.70 13.95
C ASN A 209 -23.55 -19.98 13.11
N PRO A 210 -22.51 -20.49 12.43
CA PRO A 210 -22.58 -21.80 11.80
C PRO A 210 -22.69 -22.93 12.83
N ILE A 211 -23.33 -24.04 12.44
CA ILE A 211 -23.28 -25.29 13.20
C ILE A 211 -22.22 -26.19 12.60
N LEU A 212 -21.29 -26.64 13.44
CA LEU A 212 -20.25 -27.58 13.06
C LEU A 212 -20.78 -29.01 13.20
N ILE A 213 -20.57 -29.82 12.18
CA ILE A 213 -20.83 -31.26 12.23
C ILE A 213 -19.49 -31.94 12.41
N THR A 214 -19.31 -32.54 13.59
CA THR A 214 -18.06 -33.14 14.04
C THR A 214 -18.21 -34.65 14.25
N SER A 215 -17.11 -35.39 14.22
CA SER A 215 -17.15 -36.82 14.53
C SER A 215 -17.42 -37.05 16.03
N PRO A 216 -18.40 -37.90 16.40
CA PRO A 216 -18.70 -38.21 17.80
C PRO A 216 -17.71 -39.20 18.42
N PHE A 217 -16.97 -39.96 17.60
CA PHE A 217 -15.95 -40.92 18.03
C PHE A 217 -14.91 -41.13 16.91
N ASP A 218 -13.82 -41.85 17.20
CA ASP A 218 -12.80 -42.17 16.21
C ASP A 218 -13.33 -43.19 15.20
N GLY A 219 -13.20 -42.90 13.91
CA GLY A 219 -13.75 -43.75 12.86
C GLY A 219 -13.26 -43.39 11.47
N VAL A 220 -13.91 -43.95 10.46
CA VAL A 220 -13.61 -43.66 9.04
C VAL A 220 -14.86 -43.12 8.39
N VAL A 221 -14.74 -42.05 7.62
CA VAL A 221 -15.86 -41.50 6.85
C VAL A 221 -16.15 -42.43 5.67
N LYS A 222 -17.32 -43.05 5.66
CA LYS A 222 -17.78 -43.94 4.59
C LYS A 222 -18.28 -43.13 3.39
N ASN A 223 -19.07 -42.09 3.65
CA ASN A 223 -19.59 -41.20 2.61
C ASN A 223 -20.10 -39.88 3.20
N ILE A 224 -19.92 -38.79 2.47
CA ILE A 224 -20.63 -37.52 2.71
C ILE A 224 -21.78 -37.42 1.71
N VAL A 225 -23.01 -37.37 2.21
CA VAL A 225 -24.21 -37.34 1.36
C VAL A 225 -24.37 -35.95 0.72
N ALA A 226 -24.30 -34.90 1.53
CA ALA A 226 -24.47 -33.51 1.10
C ALA A 226 -23.28 -33.01 0.25
N ASN A 227 -23.57 -32.21 -0.78
CA ASN A 227 -22.55 -31.49 -1.54
C ASN A 227 -22.41 -30.05 -1.05
N ASN A 228 -21.32 -29.40 -1.46
CA ASN A 228 -21.07 -28.01 -1.09
C ASN A 228 -22.13 -27.07 -1.73
N ASN A 229 -22.72 -26.20 -0.92
CA ASN A 229 -23.86 -25.32 -1.20
C ASN A 229 -25.23 -26.00 -1.34
N ASP A 230 -25.37 -27.30 -1.06
CA ASP A 230 -26.68 -27.94 -1.05
C ASP A 230 -27.57 -27.35 0.05
N GLN A 231 -28.87 -27.21 -0.24
CA GLN A 231 -29.86 -26.85 0.77
C GLN A 231 -30.15 -28.05 1.67
N ILE A 232 -30.09 -27.82 2.97
CA ILE A 232 -30.26 -28.83 4.01
C ILE A 232 -31.47 -28.47 4.85
N ASN A 233 -32.32 -29.46 5.15
CA ASN A 233 -33.40 -29.38 6.11
C ASN A 233 -33.01 -30.04 7.43
N SER A 234 -33.73 -29.71 8.51
CA SER A 234 -33.55 -30.40 9.79
C SER A 234 -33.93 -31.88 9.64
N GLY A 235 -33.07 -32.77 10.13
CA GLY A 235 -33.24 -34.23 10.04
C GLY A 235 -32.58 -34.88 8.83
N ASP A 236 -32.04 -34.12 7.87
CA ASP A 236 -31.38 -34.70 6.69
C ASP A 236 -30.11 -35.46 7.08
N LEU A 237 -29.85 -36.60 6.42
CA LEU A 237 -28.62 -37.37 6.59
C LEU A 237 -27.47 -36.66 5.86
N LEU A 238 -26.37 -36.42 6.59
CA LEU A 238 -25.25 -35.61 6.10
C LEU A 238 -23.99 -36.44 5.86
N VAL A 239 -23.61 -37.23 6.86
CA VAL A 239 -22.38 -38.02 6.86
C VAL A 239 -22.68 -39.42 7.37
N MET A 240 -22.07 -40.40 6.74
CA MET A 240 -22.04 -41.78 7.20
C MET A 240 -20.60 -42.15 7.54
N LEU A 241 -20.40 -42.61 8.76
CA LEU A 241 -19.18 -43.28 9.20
C LEU A 241 -19.26 -44.77 8.89
N GLU A 242 -18.11 -45.44 8.84
CA GLU A 242 -18.05 -46.88 8.67
C GLU A 242 -18.71 -47.58 9.86
N ASP A 243 -19.68 -48.44 9.57
CA ASP A 243 -20.59 -49.03 10.54
C ASP A 243 -20.44 -50.55 10.68
N THR A 244 -19.63 -51.19 9.82
CA THR A 244 -19.50 -52.66 9.75
C THR A 244 -19.09 -53.27 11.10
N ASP A 245 -17.98 -52.81 11.68
CA ASP A 245 -17.49 -53.35 12.96
C ASP A 245 -18.41 -52.99 14.13
N LEU A 246 -18.99 -51.79 14.10
CA LEU A 246 -19.92 -51.32 15.14
C LEU A 246 -21.23 -52.13 15.12
N SER A 247 -21.72 -52.48 13.94
CA SER A 247 -22.90 -53.33 13.77
C SER A 247 -22.64 -54.74 14.28
N ASN A 248 -21.49 -55.32 13.92
CA ASN A 248 -21.07 -56.63 14.41
C ASN A 248 -20.94 -56.64 15.94
N ASN A 249 -20.29 -55.64 16.52
CA ASN A 249 -20.14 -55.51 17.97
C ASN A 249 -21.48 -55.33 18.71
N TYR A 250 -22.42 -54.57 18.14
CA TYR A 250 -23.77 -54.43 18.70
C TYR A 250 -24.56 -55.76 18.66
N ASN A 251 -24.43 -56.53 17.57
CA ASN A 251 -25.06 -57.84 17.48
C ASN A 251 -24.46 -58.85 18.47
N LEU A 252 -23.13 -58.84 18.64
CA LEU A 252 -22.41 -59.68 19.60
C LEU A 252 -22.76 -59.34 21.06
N SER A 253 -22.86 -58.05 21.40
CA SER A 253 -23.27 -57.63 22.75
C SER A 253 -24.71 -58.06 23.04
N LYS A 254 -25.61 -57.96 22.06
CA LYS A 254 -27.01 -58.40 22.18
C LYS A 254 -27.12 -59.91 22.40
N GLN A 255 -26.33 -60.72 21.70
CA GLN A 255 -26.26 -62.17 21.94
C GLN A 255 -25.69 -62.48 23.32
N SER A 256 -24.65 -61.77 23.74
CA SER A 256 -24.05 -61.94 25.07
C SER A 256 -25.03 -61.64 26.20
N LEU A 257 -25.85 -60.60 26.04
CA LEU A 257 -26.94 -60.30 26.97
C LEU A 257 -27.97 -61.44 27.02
N GLN A 258 -28.38 -61.97 25.86
CA GLN A 258 -29.32 -63.09 25.82
C GLN A 258 -28.79 -64.32 26.57
N VAL A 259 -27.50 -64.64 26.45
CA VAL A 259 -26.87 -65.74 27.20
C VAL A 259 -26.94 -65.48 28.70
N ALA A 260 -26.54 -64.29 29.16
CA ALA A 260 -26.56 -63.91 30.57
C ALA A 260 -27.98 -63.96 31.16
N GLU A 261 -29.00 -63.50 30.40
CA GLU A 261 -30.40 -63.57 30.83
C GLU A 261 -30.91 -65.01 30.98
N LYS A 262 -30.49 -65.91 30.07
CA LYS A 262 -30.83 -67.34 30.16
C LYS A 262 -30.12 -68.03 31.31
N GLU A 263 -28.88 -67.67 31.60
CA GLU A 263 -28.13 -68.18 32.75
C GLU A 263 -28.76 -67.74 34.07
N LEU A 264 -29.11 -66.45 34.21
CA LEU A 264 -29.86 -65.93 35.35
C LEU A 264 -31.20 -66.65 35.54
N LEU A 265 -31.95 -66.89 34.46
CA LEU A 265 -33.22 -67.62 34.51
C LEU A 265 -33.02 -69.05 35.01
N ARG A 266 -32.01 -69.76 34.49
CA ARG A 266 -31.67 -71.13 34.91
C ARG A 266 -31.27 -71.18 36.38
N SER A 267 -30.40 -70.29 36.84
CA SER A 267 -29.96 -70.25 38.24
C SER A 267 -31.11 -69.87 39.19
N ARG A 268 -31.98 -68.93 38.80
CA ARG A 268 -33.22 -68.62 39.55
C ARG A 268 -34.08 -69.87 39.75
N GLN A 269 -34.26 -70.69 38.71
CA GLN A 269 -35.01 -71.95 38.81
C GLN A 269 -34.33 -72.99 39.71
N SER A 270 -32.99 -73.11 39.65
CA SER A 270 -32.24 -74.05 40.50
C SER A 270 -32.13 -73.61 41.96
N SER A 271 -32.15 -72.31 42.23
CA SER A 271 -31.98 -71.71 43.57
C SER A 271 -33.03 -72.10 44.60
N PHE A 272 -34.17 -72.64 44.15
CA PHE A 272 -35.21 -73.20 45.03
C PHE A 272 -34.77 -74.51 45.71
N THR A 273 -33.77 -75.20 45.13
CA THR A 273 -33.29 -76.51 45.60
C THR A 273 -31.81 -76.51 46.00
N ASP A 274 -31.00 -75.61 45.44
CA ASP A 274 -29.56 -75.51 45.72
C ASP A 274 -29.20 -74.14 46.34
N ASN A 275 -28.72 -74.18 47.58
CA ASN A 275 -28.36 -72.99 48.34
C ASN A 275 -27.11 -72.28 47.78
N LYS A 276 -26.27 -72.98 47.01
CA LYS A 276 -25.10 -72.41 46.32
C LYS A 276 -25.53 -71.52 45.15
N GLU A 277 -26.54 -71.95 44.39
CA GLU A 277 -27.12 -71.16 43.30
C GLU A 277 -27.84 -69.91 43.83
N LYS A 278 -28.47 -70.00 45.01
CA LYS A 278 -29.06 -68.84 45.69
C LYS A 278 -28.03 -67.73 45.99
N ALA A 279 -26.80 -68.11 46.36
CA ALA A 279 -25.73 -67.15 46.61
C ALA A 279 -25.21 -66.45 45.33
N ARG A 280 -25.33 -67.10 44.17
CA ARG A 280 -24.90 -66.58 42.85
C ARG A 280 -25.90 -65.64 42.18
N LEU A 281 -27.15 -65.58 42.64
CA LEU A 281 -28.18 -64.77 42.00
C LEU A 281 -27.83 -63.28 41.94
N ALA A 282 -27.23 -62.73 42.99
CA ALA A 282 -26.83 -61.32 43.02
C ALA A 282 -25.73 -61.02 41.98
N GLU A 283 -24.78 -61.93 41.81
CA GLU A 283 -23.71 -61.86 40.80
C GLU A 283 -24.30 -61.90 39.37
N LEU A 284 -25.18 -62.87 39.10
CA LEU A 284 -25.81 -63.03 37.78
C LEU A 284 -26.72 -61.85 37.42
N VAL A 285 -27.41 -61.25 38.41
CA VAL A 285 -28.18 -60.00 38.19
C VAL A 285 -27.24 -58.87 37.77
N ALA A 286 -26.14 -58.66 38.51
CA ALA A 286 -25.15 -57.65 38.17
C ALA A 286 -24.51 -57.89 36.78
N GLN A 287 -24.30 -59.14 36.40
CA GLN A 287 -23.78 -59.52 35.08
C GLN A 287 -24.78 -59.19 33.96
N VAL A 288 -26.07 -59.47 34.15
CA VAL A 288 -27.12 -59.09 33.19
C VAL A 288 -27.19 -57.57 33.04
N ASP A 289 -27.14 -56.83 34.16
CA ASP A 289 -27.18 -55.37 34.13
C ASP A 289 -25.95 -54.78 33.42
N LEU A 290 -24.77 -55.34 33.63
CA LEU A 290 -23.56 -55.00 32.87
C LEU A 290 -23.75 -55.24 31.36
N LYS A 291 -24.26 -56.42 30.97
CA LYS A 291 -24.50 -56.73 29.55
C LYS A 291 -25.58 -55.85 28.92
N LYS A 292 -26.58 -55.42 29.67
CA LYS A 292 -27.56 -54.42 29.19
C LYS A 292 -26.89 -53.09 28.91
N ALA A 293 -26.03 -52.60 29.80
CA ALA A 293 -25.28 -51.37 29.60
C ALA A 293 -24.33 -51.45 28.39
N GLU A 294 -23.69 -52.62 28.16
CA GLU A 294 -22.86 -52.86 26.97
C GLU A 294 -23.68 -52.78 25.67
N VAL A 295 -24.87 -53.38 25.64
CA VAL A 295 -25.79 -53.32 24.48
C VAL A 295 -26.23 -51.89 24.21
N GLU A 296 -26.59 -51.14 25.25
CA GLU A 296 -26.98 -49.73 25.13
C GLU A 296 -25.83 -48.89 24.56
N SER A 297 -24.63 -49.01 25.13
CA SER A 297 -23.44 -48.28 24.66
C SER A 297 -23.06 -48.61 23.21
N THR A 298 -23.08 -49.89 22.83
CA THR A 298 -22.78 -50.30 21.45
C THR A 298 -23.88 -49.87 20.48
N GLY A 299 -25.14 -49.85 20.91
CA GLY A 299 -26.27 -49.34 20.13
C GLY A 299 -26.21 -47.84 19.89
N GLU A 300 -25.84 -47.05 20.89
CA GLU A 300 -25.64 -45.61 20.76
C GLU A 300 -24.49 -45.28 19.79
N LYS A 301 -23.35 -45.98 19.91
CA LYS A 301 -22.23 -45.82 18.96
C LYS A 301 -22.66 -46.12 17.53
N LEU A 302 -23.40 -47.21 17.32
CA LEU A 302 -23.93 -47.56 16.00
C LEU A 302 -24.89 -46.51 15.48
N LYS A 303 -25.82 -45.99 16.31
CA LYS A 303 -26.74 -44.91 15.93
C LYS A 303 -26.00 -43.64 15.51
N ASN A 304 -24.91 -43.31 16.23
CA ASN A 304 -24.10 -42.13 16.00
C ASN A 304 -23.12 -42.27 14.81
N THR A 305 -23.12 -43.38 14.08
CA THR A 305 -22.42 -43.50 12.77
C THR A 305 -23.05 -42.62 11.70
N LYS A 306 -24.34 -42.31 11.83
CA LYS A 306 -25.09 -41.47 10.90
C LYS A 306 -25.29 -40.09 11.51
N LEU A 307 -24.70 -39.08 10.89
CA LEU A 307 -24.80 -37.71 11.34
C LEU A 307 -25.91 -36.99 10.57
N TYR A 308 -26.83 -36.38 11.31
CA TYR A 308 -27.99 -35.70 10.77
C TYR A 308 -27.92 -34.19 11.02
N ALA A 309 -28.59 -33.42 10.17
CA ALA A 309 -28.72 -31.98 10.32
C ALA A 309 -29.60 -31.61 11.51
N SER A 310 -29.10 -30.80 12.44
CA SER A 310 -29.91 -30.26 13.55
C SER A 310 -30.84 -29.13 13.11
N GLN A 311 -30.46 -28.37 12.08
CA GLN A 311 -31.22 -27.24 11.57
C GLN A 311 -31.16 -27.12 10.05
N LYS A 312 -32.07 -26.33 9.47
CA LYS A 312 -32.03 -25.98 8.05
C LYS A 312 -30.90 -24.99 7.73
N GLY A 313 -30.33 -25.08 6.53
CA GLY A 313 -29.27 -24.19 6.07
C GLY A 313 -28.70 -24.60 4.72
N ILE A 314 -27.46 -24.20 4.46
CA ILE A 314 -26.64 -24.69 3.37
C ILE A 314 -25.48 -25.50 3.93
N ALA A 315 -25.13 -26.59 3.25
CA ALA A 315 -23.94 -27.38 3.55
C ALA A 315 -22.70 -26.67 3.03
N ILE A 316 -21.71 -26.46 3.89
CA ILE A 316 -20.36 -26.03 3.54
C ILE A 316 -19.45 -27.20 3.83
N VAL A 317 -19.01 -27.85 2.76
CA VAL A 317 -18.08 -28.98 2.79
C VAL A 317 -16.89 -28.59 1.95
N ASP A 318 -15.70 -28.98 2.41
CA ASP A 318 -14.51 -28.97 1.57
C ASP A 318 -14.68 -29.99 0.42
N GLN A 319 -13.59 -30.40 -0.22
CA GLN A 319 -13.68 -31.37 -1.31
C GLN A 319 -14.23 -32.71 -0.80
N LYS A 320 -15.47 -33.03 -1.19
CA LYS A 320 -16.20 -34.24 -0.78
C LYS A 320 -15.40 -35.53 -1.02
N ASN A 321 -14.64 -35.58 -2.11
CA ASN A 321 -13.83 -36.75 -2.47
C ASN A 321 -12.66 -36.99 -1.50
N ASP A 322 -12.15 -35.95 -0.84
CA ASP A 322 -11.03 -36.06 0.11
C ASP A 322 -11.46 -36.67 1.45
N TRP A 323 -12.77 -36.74 1.68
CA TRP A 323 -13.33 -37.28 2.92
C TRP A 323 -13.64 -38.77 2.83
N GLN A 324 -13.94 -39.30 1.66
CA GLN A 324 -14.31 -40.71 1.54
C GLN A 324 -13.12 -41.62 1.86
N GLY A 325 -13.28 -42.49 2.85
CA GLY A 325 -12.21 -43.37 3.35
C GLY A 325 -11.22 -42.69 4.30
N ARG A 326 -11.41 -41.41 4.62
CA ARG A 326 -10.52 -40.67 5.52
C ARG A 326 -10.78 -41.03 6.99
N PRO A 327 -9.75 -41.33 7.80
CA PRO A 327 -9.90 -41.48 9.25
C PRO A 327 -10.19 -40.13 9.91
N VAL A 328 -11.04 -40.14 10.92
CA VAL A 328 -11.44 -38.97 11.70
C VAL A 328 -11.34 -39.22 13.19
N SER A 329 -11.00 -38.18 13.94
CA SER A 329 -10.95 -38.22 15.41
C SER A 329 -12.16 -37.60 16.07
N VAL A 330 -12.40 -37.94 17.34
CA VAL A 330 -13.44 -37.30 18.17
C VAL A 330 -13.34 -35.77 18.11
N GLY A 331 -14.43 -35.10 17.77
CA GLY A 331 -14.50 -33.64 17.66
C GLY A 331 -13.93 -33.06 16.37
N GLU A 332 -13.36 -33.87 15.47
CA GLU A 332 -12.88 -33.39 14.17
C GLU A 332 -14.05 -32.86 13.34
N LYS A 333 -13.91 -31.64 12.82
CA LYS A 333 -14.93 -30.97 11.99
C LYS A 333 -14.95 -31.58 10.59
N ILE A 334 -16.06 -32.22 10.23
CA ILE A 334 -16.27 -32.83 8.91
C ILE A 334 -16.93 -31.82 7.96
N MET A 335 -17.98 -31.14 8.42
CA MET A 335 -18.69 -30.14 7.62
C MET A 335 -19.31 -29.05 8.47
N THR A 336 -19.86 -28.03 7.81
CA THR A 336 -20.52 -26.91 8.47
C THR A 336 -21.88 -26.64 7.84
N ILE A 337 -22.89 -26.40 8.66
CA ILE A 337 -24.23 -25.96 8.21
C ILE A 337 -24.37 -24.47 8.55
N ALA A 338 -24.70 -23.67 7.55
CA ALA A 338 -24.81 -22.24 7.67
C ALA A 338 -26.17 -21.72 7.19
N ASN A 339 -26.68 -20.65 7.80
CA ASN A 339 -27.82 -19.93 7.23
C ASN A 339 -27.33 -18.88 6.21
N PRO A 340 -27.64 -19.00 4.92
CA PRO A 340 -27.16 -18.06 3.90
C PRO A 340 -27.72 -16.65 4.07
N ASN A 341 -28.84 -16.49 4.78
CA ASN A 341 -29.46 -15.19 5.02
C ASN A 341 -28.88 -14.47 6.25
N ASN A 342 -28.02 -15.12 7.01
CA ASN A 342 -27.46 -14.57 8.24
C ASN A 342 -25.93 -14.62 8.19
N VAL A 343 -25.32 -13.51 7.75
CA VAL A 343 -23.88 -13.40 7.51
C VAL A 343 -23.24 -12.30 8.35
N GLU A 344 -21.95 -12.45 8.56
CA GLU A 344 -21.04 -11.45 9.11
C GLU A 344 -19.83 -11.32 8.19
N PHE A 345 -19.11 -10.21 8.33
CA PHE A 345 -17.83 -10.04 7.68
C PHE A 345 -16.71 -10.34 8.67
N LEU A 346 -15.83 -11.27 8.31
CA LEU A 346 -14.60 -11.55 9.03
C LEU A 346 -13.48 -10.70 8.44
N VAL A 347 -13.01 -9.70 9.18
CA VAL A 347 -11.95 -8.79 8.76
C VAL A 347 -10.64 -9.16 9.46
N TRP A 348 -9.56 -9.23 8.69
CA TRP A 348 -8.21 -9.51 9.19
C TRP A 348 -7.43 -8.20 9.34
N LEU A 349 -7.55 -7.53 10.49
CA LEU A 349 -6.92 -6.22 10.70
C LEU A 349 -5.46 -6.37 11.17
N PRO A 350 -4.46 -5.86 10.44
CA PRO A 350 -3.07 -5.94 10.86
C PRO A 350 -2.81 -5.29 12.23
N VAL A 351 -1.92 -5.87 13.04
CA VAL A 351 -1.60 -5.37 14.38
C VAL A 351 -1.12 -3.91 14.38
N LYS A 352 -0.40 -3.49 13.34
CA LYS A 352 0.06 -2.10 13.16
C LYS A 352 -1.07 -1.07 13.08
N ASP A 353 -2.29 -1.50 12.77
CA ASP A 353 -3.48 -0.66 12.64
C ASP A 353 -4.52 -0.92 13.76
N SER A 354 -4.12 -1.62 14.83
CA SER A 354 -4.99 -2.02 15.96
C SER A 354 -5.62 -0.86 16.73
N LEU A 355 -5.03 0.35 16.70
CA LEU A 355 -5.56 1.56 17.33
C LEU A 355 -6.99 1.94 16.88
N ILE A 356 -7.45 1.33 15.80
CA ILE A 356 -8.74 1.61 15.15
C ILE A 356 -9.83 0.66 15.66
N ILE A 357 -9.46 -0.39 16.42
CA ILE A 357 -10.40 -1.34 17.04
C ILE A 357 -11.13 -0.62 18.16
N LYS A 358 -12.39 -0.29 17.89
CA LYS A 358 -13.35 0.16 18.90
C LYS A 358 -14.71 -0.45 18.60
N GLU A 359 -15.38 -0.95 19.62
CA GLU A 359 -16.74 -1.49 19.49
C GLU A 359 -17.68 -0.48 18.83
N ASN A 360 -18.61 -0.99 18.01
CA ASN A 360 -19.58 -0.21 17.25
C ASN A 360 -18.97 0.78 16.24
N SER A 361 -17.69 0.62 15.89
CA SER A 361 -17.08 1.38 14.80
C SER A 361 -17.77 1.06 13.47
N ASN A 362 -18.03 2.10 12.68
CA ASN A 362 -18.58 1.92 11.34
C ASN A 362 -17.54 1.24 10.46
N VAL A 363 -18.00 0.31 9.62
CA VAL A 363 -17.19 -0.41 8.65
C VAL A 363 -17.89 -0.34 7.29
N LYS A 364 -17.10 -0.12 6.24
CA LYS A 364 -17.54 -0.28 4.85
C LYS A 364 -16.78 -1.42 4.22
N VAL A 365 -17.49 -2.40 3.67
CA VAL A 365 -16.91 -3.55 2.98
C VAL A 365 -17.09 -3.38 1.48
N PHE A 366 -16.01 -3.56 0.74
CA PHE A 366 -15.99 -3.55 -0.72
C PHE A 366 -15.62 -4.96 -1.16
N LEU A 367 -16.58 -5.70 -1.72
CA LEU A 367 -16.34 -7.06 -2.21
C LEU A 367 -15.66 -7.01 -3.58
N ASP A 368 -14.82 -7.99 -3.89
CA ASP A 368 -14.08 -8.03 -5.16
C ASP A 368 -15.02 -8.13 -6.37
N ILE A 369 -16.18 -8.77 -6.19
CA ILE A 369 -17.23 -8.87 -7.21
C ILE A 369 -17.94 -7.54 -7.50
N ASN A 370 -17.86 -6.56 -6.58
CA ASN A 370 -18.47 -5.24 -6.74
C ASN A 370 -17.72 -4.18 -5.91
N PRO A 371 -16.57 -3.68 -6.41
CA PRO A 371 -15.71 -2.77 -5.65
C PRO A 371 -16.27 -1.35 -5.52
N ILE A 372 -17.32 -1.00 -6.28
CA ILE A 372 -17.86 0.37 -6.32
C ILE A 372 -18.99 0.56 -5.29
N LYS A 373 -19.76 -0.51 -4.99
CA LYS A 373 -20.90 -0.43 -4.07
C LYS A 373 -20.52 -0.97 -2.67
N PRO A 374 -20.25 -0.10 -1.68
CA PRO A 374 -19.90 -0.55 -0.34
C PRO A 374 -21.11 -1.16 0.38
N LEU A 375 -20.86 -2.29 1.05
CA LEU A 375 -21.75 -2.85 2.05
C LEU A 375 -21.42 -2.23 3.42
N LYS A 376 -22.46 -1.92 4.20
CA LYS A 376 -22.31 -1.28 5.52
C LYS A 376 -22.37 -2.33 6.63
N GLY A 377 -21.62 -2.06 7.68
CA GLY A 377 -21.54 -2.90 8.86
C GLY A 377 -21.00 -2.16 10.06
N LYS A 378 -21.08 -2.80 11.24
CA LYS A 378 -20.49 -2.32 12.49
C LYS A 378 -19.59 -3.38 13.09
N LEU A 379 -18.48 -2.93 13.68
CA LEU A 379 -17.59 -3.79 14.43
C LEU A 379 -18.33 -4.36 15.65
N LEU A 380 -18.49 -5.68 15.69
CA LEU A 380 -19.16 -6.40 16.77
C LEU A 380 -18.17 -6.91 17.81
N ARG A 381 -17.11 -7.57 17.34
CA ARG A 381 -16.11 -8.22 18.19
C ARG A 381 -14.75 -8.22 17.54
N ALA A 382 -13.70 -8.24 18.35
CA ALA A 382 -12.32 -8.45 17.92
C ALA A 382 -11.70 -9.57 18.77
N SER A 383 -10.80 -10.35 18.19
CA SER A 383 -10.04 -11.35 18.94
C SER A 383 -9.14 -10.67 19.97
N TYR A 384 -8.97 -11.30 21.14
CA TYR A 384 -8.05 -10.82 22.17
C TYR A 384 -6.59 -10.94 21.73
N GLU A 385 -6.26 -12.03 21.04
CA GLU A 385 -4.93 -12.29 20.52
C GLU A 385 -4.88 -12.18 18.99
N PRO A 386 -3.78 -11.69 18.43
CA PRO A 386 -3.56 -11.70 17.00
C PRO A 386 -3.17 -13.10 16.52
N SER A 387 -3.46 -13.39 15.24
CA SER A 387 -3.09 -14.65 14.58
C SER A 387 -2.63 -14.36 13.16
N LEU A 388 -1.96 -15.33 12.53
CA LEU A 388 -1.60 -15.21 11.12
C LEU A 388 -2.88 -15.21 10.27
N SER A 389 -3.01 -14.18 9.43
CA SER A 389 -4.03 -14.14 8.38
C SER A 389 -3.71 -15.14 7.27
N PRO A 390 -4.64 -15.42 6.34
CA PRO A 390 -4.35 -16.22 5.15
C PRO A 390 -3.21 -15.66 4.28
N GLU A 391 -2.88 -14.38 4.43
CA GLU A 391 -1.75 -13.70 3.78
C GLU A 391 -0.48 -13.69 4.64
N GLU A 392 -0.43 -14.50 5.72
CA GLU A 392 0.67 -14.61 6.67
C GLU A 392 1.04 -13.31 7.42
N VAL A 393 0.14 -12.33 7.41
CA VAL A 393 0.30 -11.09 8.19
C VAL A 393 -0.35 -11.25 9.56
N LEU A 394 0.40 -10.94 10.62
CA LEU A 394 -0.09 -10.95 12.00
C LEU A 394 -1.24 -9.93 12.17
N SER A 395 -2.44 -10.44 12.42
CA SER A 395 -3.70 -9.69 12.35
C SER A 395 -4.68 -10.10 13.45
N TYR A 396 -5.48 -9.15 13.91
CA TYR A 396 -6.65 -9.41 14.75
C TYR A 396 -7.83 -9.86 13.88
N LYS A 397 -8.54 -10.89 14.33
CA LYS A 397 -9.79 -11.35 13.69
C LYS A 397 -10.93 -10.49 14.20
N ILE A 398 -11.58 -9.76 13.31
CA ILE A 398 -12.67 -8.84 13.66
C ILE A 398 -13.95 -9.32 13.01
N GLY A 399 -14.99 -9.53 13.83
CA GLY A 399 -16.35 -9.80 13.37
C GLY A 399 -17.12 -8.50 13.18
N VAL A 400 -17.67 -8.30 11.98
CA VAL A 400 -18.42 -7.11 11.59
C VAL A 400 -19.82 -7.52 11.12
N SER A 401 -20.85 -6.81 11.55
CA SER A 401 -22.23 -7.06 11.14
C SER A 401 -22.48 -6.72 9.68
N TYR A 402 -23.52 -7.31 9.09
CA TYR A 402 -24.11 -6.85 7.85
C TYR A 402 -25.40 -6.05 8.12
N GLU A 403 -25.52 -4.86 7.54
CA GLU A 403 -26.68 -3.96 7.73
C GLU A 403 -27.53 -3.75 6.44
N GLY A 404 -27.39 -4.60 5.43
CA GLY A 404 -28.17 -4.49 4.18
C GLY A 404 -29.33 -5.49 4.08
N GLU A 405 -30.14 -5.33 3.03
CA GLU A 405 -31.34 -6.16 2.82
C GLU A 405 -31.02 -7.54 2.23
N VAL A 406 -30.14 -7.59 1.22
CA VAL A 406 -29.78 -8.84 0.51
C VAL A 406 -28.35 -9.23 0.89
N PRO A 407 -28.15 -10.28 1.72
CA PRO A 407 -26.81 -10.67 2.14
C PRO A 407 -25.97 -11.19 0.98
N PRO A 408 -24.67 -10.85 0.94
CA PRO A 408 -23.76 -11.41 -0.04
C PRO A 408 -23.55 -12.91 0.20
N ARG A 409 -23.17 -13.64 -0.86
CA ARG A 409 -22.85 -15.06 -0.78
C ARG A 409 -21.67 -15.29 0.18
N ILE A 410 -21.78 -16.32 1.02
CA ILE A 410 -20.70 -16.78 1.90
C ILE A 410 -19.47 -17.19 1.08
N GLY A 411 -18.27 -16.88 1.58
CA GLY A 411 -16.98 -17.16 0.94
C GLY A 411 -16.50 -16.08 -0.03
N LEU A 412 -17.30 -15.04 -0.29
CA LEU A 412 -16.83 -13.88 -1.05
C LEU A 412 -15.79 -13.09 -0.26
N ARG A 413 -14.80 -12.55 -0.96
CA ARG A 413 -13.69 -11.78 -0.39
C ARG A 413 -13.72 -10.32 -0.86
N GLY A 414 -12.93 -9.50 -0.17
CA GLY A 414 -12.65 -8.14 -0.59
C GLY A 414 -11.87 -7.35 0.44
N THR A 415 -12.11 -6.05 0.50
CA THR A 415 -11.46 -5.12 1.43
C THR A 415 -12.46 -4.39 2.32
N ALA A 416 -12.22 -4.40 3.63
CA ALA A 416 -12.97 -3.63 4.61
C ALA A 416 -12.22 -2.34 4.96
N LYS A 417 -12.94 -1.22 5.00
CA LYS A 417 -12.51 0.07 5.54
C LYS A 417 -13.16 0.31 6.88
N ILE A 418 -12.37 0.26 7.94
CA ILE A 418 -12.81 0.45 9.34
C ILE A 418 -12.57 1.91 9.72
N TYR A 419 -13.56 2.54 10.34
CA TYR A 419 -13.49 3.93 10.79
C TYR A 419 -13.29 3.98 12.30
N GLY A 420 -12.16 4.53 12.73
CA GLY A 420 -11.82 4.66 14.14
C GLY A 420 -12.32 5.97 14.78
N SER A 421 -11.72 6.31 15.91
CA SER A 421 -11.96 7.55 16.63
C SER A 421 -11.51 8.80 15.84
N ARG A 422 -12.01 9.96 16.26
CA ARG A 422 -11.49 11.23 15.77
C ARG A 422 -10.15 11.51 16.46
N VAL A 423 -9.12 11.80 15.68
CA VAL A 423 -7.79 12.19 16.12
C VAL A 423 -7.43 13.55 15.50
N THR A 424 -6.46 14.26 16.05
CA THR A 424 -5.97 15.50 15.43
C THR A 424 -5.26 15.20 14.10
N LEU A 425 -5.33 16.13 13.16
CA LEU A 425 -4.62 16.01 11.88
C LEU A 425 -3.11 15.82 12.09
N PHE A 426 -2.53 16.48 13.09
CA PHE A 426 -1.14 16.27 13.50
C PHE A 426 -0.86 14.79 13.79
N TYR A 427 -1.64 14.17 14.69
CA TYR A 427 -1.45 12.77 15.03
C TYR A 427 -1.67 11.87 13.81
N TYR A 428 -2.68 12.15 12.98
CA TYR A 428 -2.95 11.38 11.76
C TYR A 428 -1.73 11.35 10.81
N LEU A 429 -1.08 12.50 10.59
CA LEU A 429 0.09 12.63 9.71
C LEU A 429 1.36 12.06 10.33
N PHE A 430 1.60 12.35 11.61
CA PHE A 430 2.86 12.04 12.28
C PHE A 430 2.84 10.72 13.06
N ARG A 431 1.73 9.96 13.12
CA ARG A 431 1.67 8.70 13.88
C ARG A 431 2.81 7.72 13.55
N LYS A 432 3.10 7.50 12.27
CA LYS A 432 4.14 6.54 11.83
C LYS A 432 5.55 7.04 12.21
N PRO A 433 5.94 8.29 11.89
CA PRO A 433 7.18 8.87 12.40
C PRO A 433 7.30 8.80 13.92
N ILE A 434 6.23 9.15 14.66
CA ILE A 434 6.22 9.11 16.13
C ILE A 434 6.46 7.68 16.63
N THR A 435 5.78 6.67 16.05
CA THR A 435 6.01 5.26 16.42
C THR A 435 7.45 4.82 16.13
N PHE A 436 8.02 5.23 15.01
CA PHE A 436 9.40 4.92 14.66
C PHE A 436 10.40 5.56 15.62
N VAL A 437 10.25 6.86 15.90
CA VAL A 437 11.09 7.58 16.88
C VAL A 437 10.96 6.95 18.26
N ARG A 438 9.73 6.61 18.66
CA ARG A 438 9.46 5.94 19.93
C ARG A 438 10.20 4.59 20.03
N GLN A 439 10.13 3.78 18.97
CA GLN A 439 10.86 2.50 18.90
C GLN A 439 12.38 2.69 18.93
N LEU A 440 12.88 3.74 18.29
CA LEU A 440 14.31 4.03 18.24
C LEU A 440 14.87 4.51 19.59
N ILE A 441 14.07 5.29 20.34
CA ILE A 441 14.45 5.84 21.65
C ILE A 441 14.08 4.88 22.80
N GLY A 442 13.24 3.85 22.55
CA GLY A 442 12.87 2.83 23.52
C GLY A 442 11.82 3.25 24.56
N ILE A 443 10.94 4.19 24.20
CA ILE A 443 9.85 4.70 25.07
C ILE A 443 8.49 4.07 24.68
#